data_AF-A0A928ULB8-F1
#
_entry.id   AF-A0A928ULB8-F1
#
_cell.length_a   1.000
_cell.length_b   1.000
_cell.length_c   1.000
_cell.angle_alpha   90.00
_cell.angle_beta   90.00
_cell.angle_gamma   90.00
#
_symmetry.space_group_name_H-M   'P 1'
#
loop_
_entity.id
_entity.type
_entity.pdbx_description
1 polymer ?
#
loop_
_entity_poly.entity_id
_entity_poly.type
_entity_poly.pdbx_seq_one_letter_code
_entity_poly.pdbx_strand_id
1 'polypeptide(L)'
;MANTAALLGTLLCTNADINYYTQQSIYWNAKYEANMAKLEEQVKYHEKWEQAFDSAIDNTKDLTAGGVTVAANNKNEALADAYADAKVRHYDEELSLELADLDIEYDTMKTMYDTLLEELRAKKDSEKEATSTAASDTGLLSSGG
;
A
#
# COMPACT_ATOMS: atom_id res chain seq x y z
N MET A 1 24.44 -26.75 30.40
CA MET A 1 24.23 -25.29 30.48
C MET A 1 24.53 -24.54 29.17
N ALA A 2 25.51 -24.94 28.33
CA ALA A 2 25.78 -24.25 27.05
C ALA A 2 24.61 -24.24 26.04
N ASN A 3 23.73 -25.25 26.07
CA ASN A 3 22.63 -25.39 25.11
C ASN A 3 21.47 -24.41 25.38
N THR A 4 21.09 -24.22 26.65
CA THR A 4 19.97 -23.34 27.03
C THR A 4 20.26 -21.86 26.78
N ALA A 5 21.50 -21.41 27.03
CA ALA A 5 21.91 -20.03 26.76
C ALA A 5 21.94 -19.70 25.26
N ALA A 6 22.37 -20.66 24.43
CA ALA A 6 22.34 -20.51 22.97
C ALA A 6 20.90 -20.43 22.44
N LEU A 7 20.00 -21.30 22.91
CA LEU A 7 18.57 -21.28 22.56
C LEU A 7 17.90 -19.96 22.96
N LEU A 8 18.18 -19.46 24.17
CA LEU A 8 17.68 -18.16 24.63
C LEU A 8 18.22 -17.00 23.76
N GLY A 9 19.49 -17.05 23.37
CA GLY A 9 20.09 -16.07 22.46
C GLY A 9 19.38 -16.03 21.11
N THR A 10 19.14 -17.19 20.50
CA THR A 10 18.38 -17.28 19.24
C THR A 10 16.97 -16.72 19.39
N LEU A 11 16.26 -17.08 20.46
CA LEU A 11 14.91 -16.58 20.73
C LEU A 11 14.87 -15.05 20.89
N LEU A 12 15.88 -14.46 21.53
CA LEU A 12 16.00 -13.00 21.66
C LEU A 12 16.25 -12.33 20.30
N CYS A 13 17.10 -12.91 19.45
CA CYS A 13 17.31 -12.42 18.08
C CYS A 13 16.00 -12.47 17.27
N THR A 14 15.29 -13.60 17.27
CA THR A 14 14.01 -13.72 16.57
C THR A 14 12.98 -12.71 17.06
N ASN A 15 12.93 -12.41 18.37
CA ASN A 15 12.05 -11.36 18.90
C ASN A 15 12.45 -9.95 18.42
N ALA A 16 13.75 -9.65 18.33
CA ALA A 16 14.23 -8.38 17.80
C ALA A 16 13.85 -8.22 16.32
N ASP A 17 14.02 -9.27 15.52
CA ASP A 17 13.61 -9.31 14.11
C ASP A 17 12.10 -9.07 13.97
N ILE A 18 11.27 -9.78 14.75
CA ILE A 18 9.81 -9.57 14.74
C ILE A 18 9.46 -8.11 15.02
N ASN A 19 10.10 -7.47 16.01
CA ASN A 19 9.82 -6.08 16.35
C ASN A 19 10.20 -5.12 15.21
N TYR A 20 11.34 -5.36 14.55
CA TYR A 20 11.77 -4.57 13.40
C TYR A 20 10.82 -4.73 12.22
N TYR A 21 10.51 -5.98 11.84
CA TYR A 21 9.65 -6.26 10.70
C TYR A 21 8.18 -5.88 10.94
N THR A 22 7.74 -5.85 12.20
CA THR A 22 6.41 -5.30 12.54
C THR A 22 6.35 -3.81 12.24
N GLN A 23 7.41 -3.05 12.54
CA GLN A 23 7.47 -1.62 12.19
C GLN A 23 7.51 -1.42 10.67
N GLN A 24 8.22 -2.29 9.94
CA GLN A 24 8.22 -2.26 8.48
C GLN A 24 6.83 -2.56 7.90
N SER A 25 6.15 -3.61 8.35
CA SER A 25 4.77 -3.93 7.92
C SER A 25 3.83 -2.74 8.17
N ILE A 26 3.89 -2.10 9.34
CA ILE A 26 3.09 -0.89 9.63
C ILE A 26 3.39 0.24 8.63
N TYR A 27 4.67 0.50 8.36
CA TYR A 27 5.08 1.55 7.44
C TYR A 27 4.57 1.30 6.01
N TRP A 28 4.77 0.09 5.48
CA TRP A 28 4.35 -0.26 4.12
C TRP A 28 2.83 -0.33 3.97
N ASN A 29 2.12 -0.81 4.98
CA ASN A 29 0.66 -0.74 5.03
C ASN A 29 0.16 0.71 4.95
N ALA A 30 0.73 1.62 5.74
CA ALA A 30 0.34 3.03 5.71
C ALA A 30 0.64 3.69 4.35
N LYS A 31 1.74 3.30 3.68
CA LYS A 31 2.06 3.76 2.32
C LYS A 31 1.05 3.24 1.30
N TYR A 32 0.73 1.95 1.35
CA TYR A 32 -0.27 1.33 0.50
C TYR A 32 -1.63 2.03 0.63
N GLU A 33 -2.15 2.17 1.85
CA GLU A 33 -3.44 2.82 2.11
C GLU A 33 -3.49 4.26 1.61
N ALA A 34 -2.44 5.04 1.86
CA ALA A 34 -2.35 6.42 1.42
C ALA A 34 -2.25 6.54 -0.12
N ASN A 35 -1.57 5.61 -0.77
CA ASN A 35 -1.45 5.56 -2.23
C ASN A 35 -2.79 5.20 -2.87
N MET A 36 -3.44 4.14 -2.37
CA MET A 36 -4.76 3.71 -2.81
C MET A 36 -5.80 4.83 -2.71
N ALA A 37 -5.81 5.58 -1.61
CA ALA A 37 -6.74 6.71 -1.46
C ALA A 37 -6.54 7.78 -2.54
N LYS A 38 -5.29 8.10 -2.90
CA LYS A 38 -4.97 9.05 -3.97
C LYS A 38 -5.32 8.50 -5.34
N LEU A 39 -5.05 7.22 -5.58
CA LEU A 39 -5.37 6.56 -6.85
C LEU A 39 -6.88 6.54 -7.06
N GLU A 40 -7.67 6.20 -6.03
CA GLU A 40 -9.13 6.26 -6.10
C GLU A 40 -9.66 7.68 -6.40
N GLU A 41 -9.00 8.72 -5.89
CA GLU A 41 -9.35 10.10 -6.25
C GLU A 41 -9.04 10.39 -7.72
N GLN A 42 -7.88 9.98 -8.22
CA GLN A 42 -7.53 10.15 -9.64
C GLN A 42 -8.48 9.39 -10.57
N VAL A 43 -8.88 8.16 -10.23
CA VAL A 43 -9.90 7.41 -10.99
C VAL A 43 -11.22 8.19 -11.06
N LYS A 44 -11.68 8.76 -9.94
CA LYS A 44 -12.90 9.58 -9.91
C LYS A 44 -12.76 10.87 -10.70
N TYR A 45 -11.56 11.45 -10.77
CA TYR A 45 -11.30 12.62 -11.60
C TYR A 45 -11.25 12.24 -13.09
N HIS A 46 -10.65 11.10 -13.44
CA HIS A 46 -10.63 10.57 -14.79
C HIS A 46 -12.05 10.36 -15.32
N GLU A 47 -12.93 9.68 -14.56
CA GLU A 47 -14.33 9.48 -14.97
C GLU A 47 -15.07 10.81 -15.23
N LYS A 48 -14.82 11.83 -14.41
CA LYS A 48 -15.41 13.17 -14.62
C LYS A 48 -14.80 13.87 -15.84
N TRP A 49 -13.52 13.64 -16.09
CA TRP A 49 -12.80 14.19 -17.22
C TRP A 49 -13.34 13.58 -18.52
N GLU A 50 -13.48 12.25 -18.58
CA GLU A 50 -14.09 11.54 -19.72
C GLU A 50 -15.51 12.04 -19.98
N GLN A 51 -16.34 12.17 -18.93
CA GLN A 51 -17.68 12.74 -19.07
C GLN A 51 -17.67 14.18 -19.59
N ALA A 52 -16.69 14.99 -19.19
CA ALA A 52 -16.53 16.36 -19.69
C ALA A 52 -16.09 16.39 -21.15
N PHE A 53 -15.19 15.50 -21.54
CA PHE A 53 -14.73 15.30 -22.91
C PHE A 53 -15.90 14.88 -23.80
N ASP A 54 -16.62 13.81 -23.44
CA ASP A 54 -17.80 13.32 -24.17
C ASP A 54 -18.87 14.40 -24.28
N SER A 55 -19.11 15.16 -23.20
CA SER A 55 -20.04 16.28 -23.22
C SER A 55 -19.61 17.37 -24.20
N ALA A 56 -18.31 17.61 -24.38
CA ALA A 56 -17.78 18.57 -25.33
C ALA A 56 -17.90 18.09 -26.77
N ILE A 57 -17.69 16.80 -27.02
CA ILE A 57 -17.90 16.18 -28.33
C ILE A 57 -19.38 16.16 -28.68
N ASP A 58 -20.25 15.64 -27.83
CA ASP A 58 -21.68 15.45 -28.09
C ASP A 58 -22.56 16.65 -27.74
N ASN A 59 -21.95 17.83 -27.71
CA ASN A 59 -22.65 19.04 -27.36
C ASN A 59 -23.65 19.47 -28.45
N THR A 60 -24.85 19.89 -28.01
CA THR A 60 -25.86 20.54 -28.86
C THR A 60 -25.93 22.05 -28.63
N LYS A 61 -25.15 22.55 -27.68
CA LYS A 61 -25.06 23.96 -27.28
C LYS A 61 -23.61 24.33 -26.98
N ASP A 62 -23.31 25.61 -26.98
CA ASP A 62 -22.01 26.12 -26.59
C ASP A 62 -21.70 25.75 -25.12
N LEU A 63 -20.48 25.28 -24.87
CA LEU A 63 -19.98 24.92 -23.55
C LEU A 63 -18.75 25.77 -23.23
N THR A 64 -18.64 26.23 -21.99
CA THR A 64 -17.48 27.00 -21.52
C THR A 64 -17.00 26.47 -20.17
N ALA A 65 -15.69 26.26 -20.04
CA ALA A 65 -15.03 25.89 -18.79
C ALA A 65 -13.62 26.48 -18.75
N GLY A 66 -13.23 27.09 -17.63
CA GLY A 66 -11.87 27.58 -17.42
C GLY A 66 -11.31 28.54 -18.48
N GLY A 67 -12.18 29.22 -19.26
CA GLY A 67 -11.77 30.10 -20.37
C GLY A 67 -11.74 29.42 -21.74
N VAL A 68 -11.92 28.10 -21.81
CA VAL A 68 -12.10 27.33 -23.05
C VAL A 68 -13.58 27.32 -23.42
N THR A 69 -13.89 27.61 -24.68
CA THR A 69 -15.26 27.55 -25.22
C THR A 69 -15.33 26.59 -26.41
N VAL A 70 -16.26 25.65 -26.33
CA VAL A 70 -16.61 24.68 -27.37
C VAL A 70 -17.95 25.08 -27.96
N ALA A 71 -17.96 25.50 -29.23
CA ALA A 71 -19.20 25.84 -29.93
C ALA A 71 -20.10 24.60 -30.13
N ALA A 72 -21.41 24.79 -30.24
CA ALA A 72 -22.38 23.73 -30.46
C ALA A 72 -22.02 22.83 -31.66
N ASN A 73 -22.13 21.50 -31.46
CA ASN A 73 -21.82 20.47 -32.44
C ASN A 73 -20.36 20.47 -32.94
N ASN A 74 -19.43 21.03 -32.17
CA ASN A 74 -18.01 20.99 -32.52
C ASN A 74 -17.40 19.65 -32.09
N LYS A 75 -16.98 18.85 -33.07
CA LYS A 75 -16.41 17.51 -32.89
C LYS A 75 -14.86 17.50 -32.82
N ASN A 76 -14.23 18.65 -32.57
CA ASN A 76 -12.78 18.74 -32.46
C ASN A 76 -12.30 18.17 -31.11
N GLU A 77 -11.70 16.98 -31.16
CA GLU A 77 -11.17 16.28 -29.99
C GLU A 77 -10.13 17.09 -29.21
N ALA A 78 -9.22 17.80 -29.88
CA ALA A 78 -8.22 18.63 -29.20
C ALA A 78 -8.85 19.80 -28.42
N LEU A 79 -10.00 20.31 -28.87
CA LEU A 79 -10.73 21.35 -28.16
C LEU A 79 -11.58 20.77 -27.02
N ALA A 80 -12.12 19.56 -27.19
CA ALA A 80 -12.84 18.83 -26.16
C ALA A 80 -11.91 18.41 -25.00
N ASP A 81 -10.70 17.97 -25.33
CA ASP A 81 -9.59 17.67 -24.41
C ASP A 81 -9.25 18.89 -23.55
N ALA A 82 -8.93 20.02 -24.20
CA ALA A 82 -8.66 21.28 -23.49
C ALA A 82 -9.85 21.76 -22.63
N TYR A 83 -11.09 21.50 -23.05
CA TYR A 83 -12.28 21.79 -22.26
C TYR A 83 -12.39 20.88 -21.02
N ALA A 84 -12.13 19.59 -21.19
CA ALA A 84 -12.16 18.60 -20.11
C ALA A 84 -11.09 18.91 -19.05
N ASP A 85 -9.86 19.22 -19.47
CA ASP A 85 -8.77 19.70 -18.61
C ASP A 85 -9.17 20.96 -17.84
N ALA A 86 -9.73 21.95 -18.55
CA ALA A 86 -10.14 23.20 -17.95
C ALA A 86 -11.29 23.02 -16.94
N LYS A 87 -12.12 22.01 -17.12
CA LYS A 87 -13.26 21.67 -16.27
C LYS A 87 -12.89 20.79 -15.09
N VAL A 88 -11.94 19.87 -15.25
CA VAL A 88 -11.51 18.90 -14.24
C VAL A 88 -10.04 19.12 -13.90
N ARG A 89 -9.75 20.22 -13.21
CA ARG A 89 -8.39 20.69 -12.88
C ARG A 89 -7.54 19.79 -11.98
N HIS A 90 -8.14 18.74 -11.42
CA HIS A 90 -7.48 17.86 -10.45
C HIS A 90 -7.14 16.48 -11.02
N TYR A 91 -7.57 16.19 -12.25
CA TYR A 91 -7.12 15.01 -12.96
C TYR A 91 -5.69 15.23 -13.45
N ASP A 92 -4.82 14.27 -13.18
CA ASP A 92 -3.43 14.24 -13.66
C ASP A 92 -3.12 12.80 -14.07
N GLU A 93 -3.03 12.56 -15.38
CA GLU A 93 -2.80 11.24 -15.96
C GLU A 93 -1.42 10.67 -15.58
N GLU A 94 -0.37 11.51 -15.59
CA GLU A 94 0.99 11.09 -15.23
C GLU A 94 1.04 10.65 -13.76
N LEU A 95 0.43 11.45 -12.88
CA LEU A 95 0.29 11.08 -11.48
C LEU A 95 -0.57 9.82 -11.30
N SER A 96 -1.66 9.66 -12.04
CA SER A 96 -2.49 8.45 -11.96
C SER A 96 -1.71 7.18 -12.32
N LEU A 97 -0.85 7.26 -13.34
CA LEU A 97 0.03 6.15 -13.73
C LEU A 97 1.09 5.87 -12.67
N GLU A 98 1.74 6.90 -12.14
CA GLU A 98 2.73 6.75 -11.06
C GLU A 98 2.10 6.10 -9.81
N LEU A 99 0.90 6.53 -9.43
CA LEU A 99 0.17 5.96 -8.30
C LEU A 99 -0.22 4.49 -8.55
N ALA A 100 -0.57 4.12 -9.79
CA ALA A 100 -0.89 2.72 -10.12
C ALA A 100 0.36 1.82 -10.05
N ASP A 101 1.52 2.31 -10.50
CA ASP A 101 2.79 1.59 -10.38
C ASP A 101 3.21 1.42 -8.91
N LEU A 102 3.09 2.49 -8.11
CA LEU A 102 3.37 2.47 -6.68
C LEU A 102 2.43 1.54 -5.91
N ASP A 103 1.18 1.38 -6.36
CA ASP A 103 0.23 0.47 -5.73
C ASP A 103 0.73 -0.98 -5.75
N ILE A 104 1.23 -1.41 -6.91
CA ILE A 104 1.82 -2.74 -7.11
C ILE A 104 3.06 -2.91 -6.23
N GLU A 105 3.94 -1.91 -6.18
CA GLU A 105 5.15 -1.96 -5.36
C GLU A 105 4.79 -2.07 -3.87
N TYR A 106 3.86 -1.25 -3.39
CA TYR A 106 3.46 -1.23 -1.99
C TYR A 106 2.70 -2.49 -1.57
N ASP A 107 1.82 -3.04 -2.42
CA ASP A 107 1.17 -4.32 -2.15
C ASP A 107 2.17 -5.48 -2.09
N THR A 108 3.18 -5.47 -2.96
CA THR A 108 4.27 -6.44 -2.93
C THR A 108 5.04 -6.36 -1.63
N MET A 109 5.44 -5.16 -1.21
CA MET A 109 6.19 -4.95 0.03
C MET A 109 5.38 -5.34 1.26
N LYS A 110 4.11 -4.93 1.31
CA LYS A 110 3.15 -5.33 2.35
C LYS A 110 3.06 -6.85 2.46
N THR A 111 2.80 -7.54 1.36
CA THR A 111 2.68 -9.00 1.32
C THR A 111 3.97 -9.70 1.76
N MET A 112 5.13 -9.17 1.36
CA MET A 112 6.43 -9.69 1.76
C MET A 112 6.63 -9.61 3.28
N TYR A 113 6.35 -8.46 3.90
CA TYR A 113 6.51 -8.32 5.36
C TYR A 113 5.47 -9.11 6.15
N ASP A 114 4.24 -9.22 5.65
CA ASP A 114 3.21 -10.05 6.28
C ASP A 114 3.64 -11.53 6.29
N THR A 115 4.14 -12.04 5.16
CA THR A 115 4.67 -13.40 5.04
C THR A 115 5.88 -13.63 5.95
N LEU A 116 6.84 -12.71 5.93
CA LEU A 116 8.04 -12.80 6.77
C LEU A 116 7.71 -12.79 8.27
N LEU A 117 6.73 -11.97 8.69
CA LEU A 117 6.27 -11.94 10.06
C LEU A 117 5.56 -13.23 10.47
N GLU A 118 4.79 -13.84 9.58
CA GLU A 118 4.18 -15.15 9.83
C GLU A 118 5.24 -16.22 10.07
N GLU A 119 6.25 -16.30 9.20
CA GLU A 119 7.37 -17.25 9.34
C GLU A 119 8.16 -17.03 10.63
N LEU A 120 8.48 -15.77 10.96
CA LEU A 120 9.21 -15.44 12.19
C LEU A 120 8.41 -15.78 13.45
N ARG A 121 7.08 -15.60 13.43
CA ARG A 121 6.21 -15.98 14.55
C ARG A 121 6.17 -17.49 14.74
N ALA A 122 6.02 -18.25 13.65
CA ALA A 122 6.09 -19.72 13.71
C ALA A 122 7.45 -20.22 14.23
N LYS A 123 8.54 -19.59 13.78
CA LYS A 123 9.90 -19.87 14.26
C LYS A 123 10.06 -19.57 15.75
N LYS A 124 9.58 -18.40 16.20
CA LYS A 124 9.60 -18.01 17.61
C LYS A 124 8.88 -19.02 18.50
N ASP A 125 7.73 -19.52 18.07
CA ASP A 125 6.96 -20.49 18.87
C ASP A 125 7.72 -21.82 19.02
N SER A 126 8.35 -22.30 17.94
CA SER A 126 9.23 -23.48 17.98
C SER A 126 10.45 -23.26 18.88
N GLU A 127 11.10 -22.10 18.80
CA GLU A 127 12.25 -21.74 19.65
C GLU A 127 11.87 -21.63 21.13
N LYS A 128 10.68 -21.10 21.42
CA LYS A 128 10.14 -20.99 22.77
C LYS A 128 9.88 -22.36 23.39
N GLU A 129 9.32 -23.29 22.63
CA GLU A 129 9.12 -24.68 23.06
C GLU A 129 10.46 -25.35 23.36
N ALA A 130 11.42 -25.29 22.43
CA ALA A 130 12.75 -25.85 22.62
C ALA A 130 13.48 -25.26 23.84
N THR A 131 13.39 -23.95 24.05
CA THR A 131 13.98 -23.26 25.21
C THR A 131 13.34 -23.72 26.52
N SER A 132 12.01 -23.87 26.55
CA SER A 132 11.27 -24.28 27.76
C SER A 132 11.58 -25.73 28.16
N THR A 133 11.66 -26.63 27.17
CA THR A 133 12.08 -28.02 27.38
C THR A 133 13.51 -28.09 27.91
N ALA A 134 14.46 -27.39 27.29
CA ALA A 134 15.85 -27.36 27.73
C ALA A 134 16.03 -26.72 29.13
N ALA A 135 15.20 -25.73 29.50
CA ALA A 135 15.20 -25.14 30.83
C ALA A 135 14.66 -26.10 31.90
N SER A 136 13.67 -26.92 31.55
CA SER A 136 13.13 -27.96 32.44
C SER A 136 14.15 -29.08 32.68
N ASP A 137 14.79 -29.57 31.60
CA ASP A 137 15.79 -30.64 31.65
C ASP A 137 17.05 -30.27 32.43
N THR A 138 17.36 -28.98 32.53
CA THR A 138 18.53 -28.48 33.27
C THR A 138 18.25 -28.18 34.74
N GLY A 139 17.03 -28.43 35.23
CA GLY A 139 16.63 -28.17 36.62
C GLY A 139 16.49 -26.68 36.96
N LEU A 140 16.59 -25.80 35.96
CA LEU A 140 16.41 -24.35 36.11
C LEU A 140 14.96 -23.99 36.47
N LEU A 141 13.99 -24.83 36.09
CA LEU A 141 12.57 -24.67 36.39
C LEU A 141 12.06 -25.53 37.56
N SER A 142 12.90 -26.35 38.21
CA SER A 142 12.47 -27.30 39.25
C SER A 142 12.67 -26.83 40.71
N SER A 143 13.02 -25.56 40.95
CA SER A 143 13.10 -25.02 42.32
C SER A 143 11.78 -24.35 42.73
N GLY A 144 10.81 -25.17 43.14
CA GLY A 144 9.51 -24.72 43.63
C GLY A 144 8.73 -25.84 44.32
N GLY A 145 9.36 -26.46 45.31
CA GLY A 145 8.74 -27.39 46.28
C GLY A 145 9.30 -27.11 47.66
#